data_AF-A0A088F054-F1
#
_entry.id   AF-A0A088F054-F1
#
_cell.length_a   1.000
_cell.length_b   1.000
_cell.length_c   1.000
_cell.angle_alpha   90.00
_cell.angle_beta   90.00
_cell.angle_gamma   90.00
#
_symmetry.space_group_name_H-M   'P 1'
#
loop_
_entity.id
_entity.type
_entity.pdbx_description
1 polymer ?
#
loop_
_entity_poly.entity_id
_entity_poly.type
_entity_poly.pdbx_seq_one_letter_code
_entity_poly.pdbx_strand_id
1 'polypeptide(L)'
;MQPALNYKQDRIDIKSLSDKVVILDFFDTYCTNCIAAMPKLQKLQDEMGAKLQVILVTWQDQKAIEKFFETSSFLKEHHVKLSTIYSANLLRSYFPHKGVPHTAWLYHNKVQAITYSDFVKAENIEALYNNGTIQLPFKSDFNEGLDENSSAFGQEQLVGSVKIFGFKNGVETTGIQIAVDSTTALQKTTFYNMDILGAYTAAWSKIKKPTFLLKEERLLWKVRDQSKYQYPKGSGGKNVWLLKNGVSYERCDRVRRSELQQAGIILNDLNGFFGLKVYWDTKEMPCLVIRKIKEGKNTIKQLESVGGLEGTGVLAFMVDYQGDFPPVVDEVNSKINIRIKDYSNLEKLNEQLIKYGLTLVEERRLIEVLVFEELK
;
A
#
# COMPACT_ATOMS: atom_id res chain seq x y z
N MET A 1 -22.30 6.90 -25.64
CA MET A 1 -22.09 5.46 -25.90
C MET A 1 -20.62 5.10 -25.98
N GLN A 2 -20.16 4.19 -25.13
CA GLN A 2 -18.79 3.65 -25.09
C GLN A 2 -18.79 2.17 -25.50
N PRO A 3 -17.77 1.65 -26.20
CA PRO A 3 -17.68 0.23 -26.52
C PRO A 3 -17.51 -0.60 -25.23
N ALA A 4 -18.10 -1.79 -25.18
CA ALA A 4 -18.09 -2.62 -23.99
C ALA A 4 -18.04 -4.13 -24.29
N LEU A 5 -17.43 -4.89 -23.39
CA LEU A 5 -17.50 -6.35 -23.31
C LEU A 5 -18.39 -6.75 -22.13
N ASN A 6 -18.91 -7.98 -22.18
CA ASN A 6 -19.77 -8.55 -21.13
C ASN A 6 -20.98 -7.64 -20.78
N TYR A 7 -21.51 -6.96 -21.80
CA TYR A 7 -22.75 -6.20 -21.72
C TYR A 7 -23.73 -6.75 -22.76
N LYS A 8 -25.04 -6.53 -22.56
CA LYS A 8 -26.07 -7.07 -23.47
C LYS A 8 -25.95 -6.51 -24.89
N GLN A 9 -25.30 -5.36 -25.04
CA GLN A 9 -24.98 -4.71 -26.29
C GLN A 9 -23.47 -4.46 -26.36
N ASP A 10 -22.94 -4.28 -27.57
CA ASP A 10 -21.51 -3.98 -27.78
C ASP A 10 -21.12 -2.56 -27.30
N ARG A 11 -22.09 -1.76 -26.88
CA ARG A 11 -21.89 -0.40 -26.36
C ARG A 11 -22.79 -0.12 -25.17
N ILE A 12 -22.24 0.61 -24.20
CA ILE A 12 -22.98 1.13 -23.03
C ILE A 12 -23.26 2.61 -23.23
N ASP A 13 -24.52 3.01 -23.03
CA ASP A 13 -24.87 4.40 -22.80
C ASP A 13 -25.04 4.66 -21.30
N ILE A 14 -24.05 5.28 -20.66
CA ILE A 14 -24.11 5.53 -19.20
C ILE A 14 -25.33 6.39 -18.83
N LYS A 15 -25.77 7.27 -19.75
CA LYS A 15 -26.92 8.14 -19.51
C LYS A 15 -28.25 7.38 -19.37
N SER A 16 -28.38 6.21 -20.00
CA SER A 16 -29.59 5.39 -19.93
C SER A 16 -29.71 4.60 -18.63
N LEU A 17 -28.69 4.68 -17.76
CA LEU A 17 -28.63 4.00 -16.47
C LEU A 17 -28.99 4.94 -15.31
N SER A 18 -29.69 6.06 -15.58
CA SER A 18 -29.96 7.12 -14.60
C SER A 18 -30.66 6.63 -13.33
N ASP A 19 -31.52 5.62 -13.45
CA ASP A 19 -32.37 5.09 -12.37
C ASP A 19 -31.63 4.07 -11.50
N LYS A 20 -30.36 3.79 -11.81
CA LYS A 20 -29.48 2.90 -11.07
C LYS A 20 -28.35 3.68 -10.45
N VAL A 21 -27.86 3.21 -9.31
CA VAL A 21 -26.51 3.54 -8.89
C VAL A 21 -25.54 2.91 -9.89
N VAL A 22 -24.73 3.73 -10.53
CA VAL A 22 -23.70 3.29 -11.47
C VAL A 22 -22.34 3.41 -10.82
N ILE A 23 -21.61 2.31 -10.77
CA ILE A 23 -20.24 2.25 -10.27
C ILE A 23 -19.31 2.11 -11.47
N LEU A 24 -18.49 3.12 -11.73
CA LEU A 24 -17.37 3.04 -12.67
C LEU A 24 -16.11 2.66 -11.87
N ASP A 25 -15.68 1.40 -11.95
CA ASP A 25 -14.49 0.90 -11.26
C ASP A 25 -13.32 0.85 -12.24
N PHE A 26 -12.38 1.78 -12.09
CA PHE A 26 -11.22 1.92 -12.96
C PHE A 26 -10.12 0.94 -12.55
N PHE A 27 -9.65 0.15 -13.52
CA PHE A 27 -8.67 -0.90 -13.31
C PHE A 27 -7.73 -1.09 -14.51
N ASP A 28 -6.69 -1.89 -14.28
CA ASP A 28 -5.88 -2.50 -15.32
C ASP A 28 -5.69 -4.00 -15.04
N THR A 29 -5.25 -4.76 -16.04
CA THR A 29 -5.12 -6.23 -15.96
C THR A 29 -3.95 -6.70 -15.08
N TYR A 30 -3.13 -5.78 -14.57
CA TYR A 30 -1.99 -6.07 -13.70
C TYR A 30 -2.23 -5.61 -12.25
N CYS A 31 -3.31 -4.89 -11.98
CA CYS A 31 -3.70 -4.41 -10.67
C CYS A 31 -4.28 -5.56 -9.82
N THR A 32 -3.42 -6.23 -9.05
CA THR A 32 -3.82 -7.35 -8.18
C THR A 32 -4.99 -6.98 -7.25
N ASN A 33 -4.97 -5.80 -6.65
CA ASN A 33 -6.03 -5.34 -5.74
C ASN A 33 -7.37 -5.13 -6.46
N CYS A 34 -7.34 -4.61 -7.69
CA CYS A 34 -8.54 -4.41 -8.50
C CYS A 34 -9.15 -5.76 -8.87
N ILE A 35 -8.33 -6.70 -9.35
CA ILE A 35 -8.74 -8.05 -9.75
C ILE A 35 -9.36 -8.78 -8.55
N ALA A 36 -8.71 -8.71 -7.39
CA ALA A 36 -9.21 -9.33 -6.16
C ALA A 36 -10.56 -8.76 -5.69
N ALA A 37 -10.90 -7.51 -6.06
CA ALA A 37 -12.19 -6.89 -5.71
C ALA A 37 -13.34 -7.31 -6.64
N MET A 38 -13.06 -7.77 -7.86
CA MET A 38 -14.10 -8.06 -8.87
C MET A 38 -15.14 -9.10 -8.45
N PRO A 39 -14.79 -10.22 -7.77
CA PRO A 39 -15.80 -11.17 -7.27
C PRO A 39 -16.80 -10.53 -6.31
N LYS A 40 -16.33 -9.63 -5.43
CA LYS A 40 -17.19 -8.89 -4.50
C LYS A 40 -18.12 -7.93 -5.25
N LEU A 41 -17.60 -7.24 -6.27
CA LEU A 41 -18.39 -6.35 -7.11
C LEU A 41 -19.46 -7.10 -7.91
N GLN A 42 -19.12 -8.27 -8.47
CA GLN A 42 -20.07 -9.17 -9.14
C GLN A 42 -21.20 -9.56 -8.20
N LYS A 43 -20.86 -10.07 -7.01
CA LYS A 43 -21.83 -10.45 -5.99
C LYS A 43 -22.76 -9.30 -5.61
N LEU A 44 -22.23 -8.10 -5.40
CA LEU A 44 -23.05 -6.92 -5.11
C LEU A 44 -24.01 -6.59 -6.26
N GLN A 45 -23.57 -6.66 -7.51
CA GLN A 45 -24.45 -6.45 -8.66
C GLN A 45 -25.59 -7.47 -8.71
N ASP A 46 -25.28 -8.74 -8.45
CA ASP A 46 -26.28 -9.81 -8.46
C ASP A 46 -27.30 -9.65 -7.31
N GLU A 47 -26.85 -9.27 -6.11
CA GLU A 47 -27.70 -9.02 -4.94
C GLU A 47 -28.59 -7.79 -5.10
N MET A 48 -28.08 -6.73 -5.74
CA MET A 48 -28.78 -5.45 -5.86
C MET A 48 -29.65 -5.33 -7.11
N GLY A 49 -29.46 -6.24 -8.07
CA GLY A 49 -30.30 -6.40 -9.25
C GLY A 49 -30.54 -5.09 -10.00
N ALA A 50 -31.80 -4.65 -10.05
CA ALA A 50 -32.18 -3.46 -10.81
C ALA A 50 -31.61 -2.15 -10.24
N LYS A 51 -31.15 -2.11 -8.97
CA LYS A 51 -30.68 -0.89 -8.31
C LYS A 51 -29.23 -0.51 -8.66
N LEU A 52 -28.42 -1.48 -9.10
CA LEU A 52 -26.99 -1.31 -9.30
C LEU A 52 -26.57 -1.70 -10.72
N GLN A 53 -25.64 -0.95 -11.29
CA GLN A 53 -24.84 -1.38 -12.43
C GLN A 53 -23.37 -1.11 -12.12
N VAL A 54 -22.57 -2.17 -12.06
CA VAL A 54 -21.11 -2.06 -12.00
C VAL A 54 -20.56 -2.12 -13.41
N ILE A 55 -19.63 -1.22 -13.72
CA ILE A 55 -18.93 -1.14 -15.00
C ILE A 55 -17.44 -1.03 -14.70
N LEU A 56 -16.68 -2.03 -15.13
CA LEU A 56 -15.23 -1.96 -15.11
C LEU A 56 -14.76 -1.03 -16.23
N VAL A 57 -13.80 -0.15 -15.96
CA VAL A 57 -13.30 0.84 -16.93
C VAL A 57 -11.79 0.73 -17.06
N THR A 58 -11.31 0.56 -18.29
CA THR A 58 -9.86 0.41 -18.54
C THR A 58 -9.44 1.10 -19.82
N TRP A 59 -8.19 1.58 -19.83
CA TRP A 59 -7.56 2.18 -21.01
C TRP A 59 -7.08 1.13 -22.01
N GLN A 60 -6.96 -0.13 -21.58
CA GLN A 60 -6.47 -1.23 -22.41
C GLN A 60 -7.48 -1.59 -23.51
N ASP A 61 -6.97 -2.11 -24.64
CA ASP A 61 -7.79 -2.43 -25.80
C ASP A 61 -8.64 -3.71 -25.61
N GLN A 62 -9.55 -3.95 -26.55
CA GLN A 62 -10.47 -5.10 -26.51
C GLN A 62 -9.74 -6.43 -26.39
N LYS A 63 -8.69 -6.65 -27.20
CA LYS A 63 -7.96 -7.92 -27.25
C LYS A 63 -7.28 -8.23 -25.93
N ALA A 64 -6.73 -7.21 -25.28
CA ALA A 64 -6.13 -7.35 -23.96
C ALA A 64 -7.16 -7.79 -22.91
N ILE A 65 -8.37 -7.22 -22.95
CA ILE A 65 -9.43 -7.54 -22.00
C ILE A 65 -10.06 -8.91 -22.26
N GLU A 66 -10.28 -9.29 -23.52
CA GLU A 66 -10.72 -10.64 -23.89
C GLU A 66 -9.74 -11.68 -23.38
N LYS A 67 -8.45 -11.52 -23.71
CA LYS A 67 -7.39 -12.41 -23.22
C LYS A 67 -7.35 -12.47 -21.69
N PHE A 68 -7.53 -11.34 -21.02
CA PHE A 68 -7.53 -11.28 -19.55
C PHE A 68 -8.63 -12.14 -18.92
N PHE A 69 -9.88 -12.03 -19.39
CA PHE A 69 -10.98 -12.89 -18.93
C PHE A 69 -10.80 -14.37 -19.34
N GLU A 70 -10.21 -14.63 -20.51
CA GLU A 70 -9.91 -15.99 -20.99
C GLU A 70 -8.80 -16.70 -20.22
N THR A 71 -7.83 -15.96 -19.70
CA THR A 71 -6.63 -16.54 -19.07
C THR A 71 -6.66 -16.53 -17.55
N SER A 72 -7.47 -15.66 -16.95
CA SER A 72 -7.60 -15.58 -15.50
C SER A 72 -8.43 -16.74 -14.93
N SER A 73 -7.77 -17.72 -14.32
CA SER A 73 -8.44 -18.80 -13.59
C SER A 73 -9.29 -18.25 -12.43
N PHE A 74 -8.76 -17.26 -11.70
CA PHE A 74 -9.42 -16.63 -10.57
C PHE A 74 -10.78 -16.02 -10.94
N LEU A 75 -10.86 -15.26 -12.04
CA LEU A 75 -12.12 -14.66 -12.47
C LEU A 75 -13.14 -15.70 -12.95
N LYS A 76 -12.67 -16.78 -13.59
CA LYS A 76 -13.54 -17.88 -14.04
C LYS A 76 -14.11 -18.68 -12.87
N GLU A 77 -13.28 -19.00 -11.89
CA GLU A 77 -13.67 -19.69 -10.65
C GLU A 77 -14.73 -18.90 -9.88
N HIS A 78 -14.57 -17.58 -9.84
CA HIS A 78 -15.54 -16.67 -9.21
C HIS A 78 -16.68 -16.20 -10.13
N HIS A 79 -16.79 -16.76 -11.34
CA HIS A 79 -17.85 -16.45 -12.31
C HIS A 79 -18.05 -14.94 -12.59
N VAL A 80 -16.97 -14.16 -12.61
CA VAL A 80 -17.03 -12.70 -12.84
C VAL A 80 -17.42 -12.42 -14.29
N LYS A 81 -18.51 -11.67 -14.47
CA LYS A 81 -19.07 -11.26 -15.79
C LYS A 81 -19.46 -9.78 -15.81
N LEU A 82 -18.70 -8.95 -15.10
CA LEU A 82 -18.93 -7.51 -15.04
C LEU A 82 -18.72 -6.87 -16.41
N SER A 83 -19.65 -5.98 -16.77
CA SER A 83 -19.56 -5.21 -18.01
C SER A 83 -18.31 -4.33 -17.99
N THR A 84 -17.55 -4.33 -19.08
CA THR A 84 -16.23 -3.69 -19.12
C THR A 84 -16.12 -2.75 -20.32
N ILE A 85 -15.90 -1.46 -20.07
CA ILE A 85 -15.55 -0.47 -21.09
C ILE A 85 -14.04 -0.48 -21.30
N TYR A 86 -13.62 -0.80 -22.52
CA TYR A 86 -12.22 -0.83 -22.96
C TYR A 86 -11.85 0.41 -23.78
N SER A 87 -10.56 0.64 -24.03
CA SER A 87 -10.03 1.83 -24.72
C SER A 87 -10.58 3.15 -24.17
N ALA A 88 -10.85 3.21 -22.87
CA ALA A 88 -11.67 4.23 -22.21
C ALA A 88 -10.92 5.55 -21.91
N ASN A 89 -10.05 6.00 -22.83
CA ASN A 89 -9.21 7.20 -22.61
C ASN A 89 -10.04 8.45 -22.30
N LEU A 90 -11.22 8.59 -22.90
CA LEU A 90 -12.15 9.70 -22.62
C LEU A 90 -12.74 9.65 -21.22
N LEU A 91 -13.12 8.47 -20.71
CA LEU A 91 -13.59 8.37 -19.33
C LEU A 91 -12.46 8.65 -18.34
N ARG A 92 -11.23 8.23 -18.66
CA ARG A 92 -10.06 8.54 -17.86
C ARG A 92 -9.74 10.04 -17.81
N SER A 93 -10.02 10.80 -18.87
CA SER A 93 -9.86 12.25 -18.83
C SER A 93 -10.96 12.96 -18.03
N TYR A 94 -12.17 12.41 -17.98
CA TYR A 94 -13.25 12.92 -17.12
C TYR A 94 -13.08 12.56 -15.64
N PHE A 95 -12.41 11.45 -15.35
CA PHE A 95 -12.11 10.99 -14.00
C PHE A 95 -10.60 10.84 -13.84
N PRO A 96 -9.83 11.95 -13.81
CA PRO A 96 -8.38 11.89 -13.74
C PRO A 96 -7.93 11.22 -12.42
N HIS A 97 -6.97 10.30 -12.54
CA HIS A 97 -6.38 9.56 -11.42
C HIS A 97 -4.93 9.18 -11.74
N LYS A 98 -4.05 9.17 -10.72
CA LYS A 98 -2.66 8.72 -10.83
C LYS A 98 -2.54 7.20 -10.70
N GLY A 99 -3.43 6.58 -9.91
CA GLY A 99 -3.38 5.16 -9.62
C GLY A 99 -4.76 4.52 -9.46
N VAL A 100 -4.81 3.23 -9.78
CA VAL A 100 -5.96 2.35 -9.54
C VAL A 100 -5.71 1.47 -8.31
N PRO A 101 -6.74 1.03 -7.57
CA PRO A 101 -8.17 1.20 -7.84
C PRO A 101 -8.68 2.64 -7.68
N HIS A 102 -9.60 3.05 -8.55
CA HIS A 102 -10.31 4.33 -8.49
C HIS A 102 -11.77 4.10 -8.87
N THR A 103 -12.71 4.57 -8.06
CA THR A 103 -14.13 4.28 -8.26
C THR A 103 -14.94 5.56 -8.31
N ALA A 104 -15.69 5.77 -9.38
CA ALA A 104 -16.65 6.86 -9.49
C ALA A 104 -18.09 6.35 -9.32
N TRP A 105 -18.86 7.04 -8.47
CA TRP A 105 -20.25 6.74 -8.16
C TRP A 105 -21.13 7.73 -8.90
N LEU A 106 -22.05 7.24 -9.72
CA LEU A 106 -23.03 8.06 -10.42
C LEU A 106 -24.44 7.67 -10.01
N TYR A 107 -25.32 8.65 -9.85
CA TYR A 107 -26.75 8.43 -9.66
C TYR A 107 -27.53 9.60 -10.27
N HIS A 108 -28.62 9.32 -10.99
CA HIS A 108 -29.36 10.32 -11.77
C HIS A 108 -28.47 11.18 -12.67
N ASN A 109 -27.51 10.53 -13.36
CA ASN A 109 -26.54 11.18 -14.26
C ASN A 109 -25.64 12.24 -13.61
N LYS A 110 -25.51 12.22 -12.28
CA LYS A 110 -24.60 13.09 -11.52
C LYS A 110 -23.54 12.25 -10.85
N VAL A 111 -22.30 12.77 -10.78
CA VAL A 111 -21.25 12.20 -9.95
C VAL A 111 -21.57 12.50 -8.49
N GLN A 112 -21.66 11.45 -7.68
CA GLN A 112 -22.04 11.51 -6.27
C GLN A 112 -20.82 11.37 -5.35
N ALA A 113 -19.86 10.53 -5.74
CA ALA A 113 -18.63 10.31 -4.98
C ALA A 113 -17.51 9.78 -5.88
N ILE A 114 -16.27 9.99 -5.44
CA ILE A 114 -15.07 9.38 -6.02
C ILE A 114 -14.26 8.78 -4.87
N THR A 115 -14.05 7.47 -4.89
CA THR A 115 -13.55 6.69 -3.74
C THR A 115 -12.52 5.65 -4.17
N TYR A 116 -11.96 4.92 -3.19
CA TYR A 116 -11.34 3.61 -3.42
C TYR A 116 -12.42 2.51 -3.50
N SER A 117 -12.08 1.34 -4.04
CA SER A 117 -13.03 0.21 -4.21
C SER A 117 -13.53 -0.38 -2.88
N ASP A 118 -12.81 -0.23 -1.77
CA ASP A 118 -13.22 -0.73 -0.45
C ASP A 118 -14.55 -0.11 0.04
N PHE A 119 -14.92 1.07 -0.49
CA PHE A 119 -16.16 1.78 -0.18
C PHE A 119 -17.37 1.23 -0.92
N VAL A 120 -17.19 0.39 -1.95
CA VAL A 120 -18.29 -0.27 -2.65
C VAL A 120 -18.82 -1.41 -1.78
N LYS A 121 -19.88 -1.09 -1.03
CA LYS A 121 -20.57 -1.96 -0.06
C LYS A 121 -22.08 -1.80 -0.21
N ALA A 122 -22.82 -2.85 0.14
CA ALA A 122 -24.28 -2.85 0.04
C ALA A 122 -24.90 -1.66 0.79
N GLU A 123 -24.50 -1.45 2.04
CA GLU A 123 -24.95 -0.32 2.87
C GLU A 123 -24.81 1.06 2.20
N ASN A 124 -23.69 1.32 1.51
CA ASN A 124 -23.44 2.59 0.84
C ASN A 124 -24.27 2.72 -0.44
N ILE A 125 -24.43 1.63 -1.19
CA ILE A 125 -25.23 1.65 -2.42
C ILE A 125 -26.72 1.85 -2.08
N GLU A 126 -27.22 1.18 -1.03
CA GLU A 126 -28.58 1.40 -0.54
C GLU A 126 -28.80 2.81 -0.02
N ALA A 127 -27.84 3.35 0.74
CA ALA A 127 -27.90 4.73 1.23
C ALA A 127 -27.99 5.72 0.05
N LEU A 128 -27.16 5.56 -0.98
CA LEU A 128 -27.21 6.43 -2.15
C LEU A 128 -28.53 6.27 -2.93
N TYR A 129 -28.97 5.03 -3.16
CA TYR A 129 -30.20 4.74 -3.90
C TYR A 129 -31.44 5.30 -3.21
N ASN A 130 -31.53 5.16 -1.87
CA ASN A 130 -32.69 5.59 -1.10
C ASN A 130 -32.70 7.11 -0.84
N ASN A 131 -31.54 7.71 -0.57
CA ASN A 131 -31.45 9.13 -0.17
C ASN A 131 -31.17 10.06 -1.35
N GLY A 132 -30.81 9.53 -2.53
CA GLY A 132 -30.43 10.28 -3.72
C GLY A 132 -29.06 10.95 -3.67
N THR A 133 -28.41 10.98 -2.50
CA THR A 133 -27.07 11.51 -2.26
C THR A 133 -26.33 10.67 -1.22
N ILE A 134 -25.01 10.76 -1.20
CA ILE A 134 -24.17 10.08 -0.20
C ILE A 134 -22.96 10.93 0.15
N GLN A 135 -22.48 10.82 1.38
CA GLN A 135 -21.20 11.39 1.81
C GLN A 135 -20.20 10.26 2.01
N LEU A 136 -19.25 10.14 1.10
CA LEU A 136 -18.12 9.22 1.20
C LEU A 136 -16.82 10.00 1.17
N PRO A 137 -15.73 9.47 1.77
CA PRO A 137 -14.43 10.09 1.65
C PRO A 137 -13.99 10.18 0.19
N PHE A 138 -13.47 11.34 -0.15
CA PHE A 138 -13.02 11.68 -1.48
C PHE A 138 -11.58 11.20 -1.67
N LYS A 139 -11.37 10.35 -2.68
CA LYS A 139 -10.03 9.99 -3.16
C LYS A 139 -9.53 11.12 -4.07
N SER A 140 -8.52 11.86 -3.59
CA SER A 140 -7.80 12.85 -4.37
C SER A 140 -6.38 12.37 -4.65
N ASP A 141 -5.99 12.37 -5.92
CA ASP A 141 -4.63 12.02 -6.35
C ASP A 141 -3.77 13.27 -6.63
N PHE A 142 -4.33 14.46 -6.47
CA PHE A 142 -3.68 15.72 -6.90
C PHE A 142 -3.61 16.77 -5.80
N ASN A 143 -4.13 16.47 -4.61
CA ASN A 143 -4.07 17.37 -3.46
C ASN A 143 -3.02 16.86 -2.48
N GLU A 144 -1.90 17.57 -2.41
CA GLU A 144 -0.79 17.28 -1.50
C GLU A 144 -1.05 17.74 -0.05
N GLY A 145 -2.22 18.34 0.23
CA GLY A 145 -2.66 18.71 1.58
C GLY A 145 -2.05 19.99 2.14
N LEU A 146 -1.24 20.70 1.34
CA LEU A 146 -0.66 21.98 1.71
C LEU A 146 -1.72 23.09 1.56
N ASP A 147 -2.27 23.55 2.67
CA ASP A 147 -3.07 24.79 2.69
C ASP A 147 -2.13 26.00 2.58
N GLU A 148 -1.99 26.56 1.37
CA GLU A 148 -1.28 27.83 1.13
C GLU A 148 -1.87 29.00 1.95
N ASN A 149 -3.14 28.88 2.38
CA ASN A 149 -3.87 29.87 3.17
C ASN A 149 -3.90 29.61 4.68
N SER A 150 -3.14 28.64 5.20
CA SER A 150 -2.98 28.44 6.66
C SER A 150 -2.20 29.56 7.38
N SER A 151 -1.85 30.62 6.64
CA SER A 151 -1.29 31.91 7.08
C SER A 151 -2.24 32.76 7.95
N ALA A 152 -3.44 32.27 8.31
CA ALA A 152 -4.42 33.00 9.11
C ALA A 152 -4.05 33.19 10.60
N PHE A 153 -2.97 32.57 11.10
CA PHE A 153 -2.39 32.93 12.41
C PHE A 153 -1.15 33.79 12.18
N GLY A 154 -1.19 35.03 12.69
CA GLY A 154 -0.17 36.06 12.52
C GLY A 154 1.27 35.50 12.53
N GLN A 155 1.88 35.45 11.35
CA GLN A 155 3.20 34.85 11.11
C GLN A 155 4.34 35.60 11.81
N GLU A 156 4.11 36.80 12.34
CA GLU A 156 5.18 37.67 12.85
C GLU A 156 5.86 37.16 14.14
N GLN A 157 5.32 36.13 14.82
CA GLN A 157 5.93 35.58 16.06
C GLN A 157 5.96 34.04 16.17
N LEU A 158 5.65 33.30 15.10
CA LEU A 158 5.65 31.83 15.19
C LEU A 158 7.09 31.29 15.29
N VAL A 159 7.47 30.77 16.46
CA VAL A 159 8.78 30.11 16.68
C VAL A 159 8.79 28.66 16.19
N GLY A 160 7.62 28.00 16.21
CA GLY A 160 7.41 26.65 15.71
C GLY A 160 6.05 26.12 16.13
N SER A 161 5.62 25.02 15.51
CA SER A 161 4.36 24.35 15.84
C SER A 161 4.44 22.89 15.45
N VAL A 162 3.74 22.03 16.19
CA VAL A 162 3.45 20.65 15.78
C VAL A 162 1.95 20.42 15.86
N LYS A 163 1.39 19.84 14.81
CA LYS A 163 -0.02 19.47 14.71
C LYS A 163 -0.12 18.04 14.22
N ILE A 164 -0.95 17.26 14.89
CA ILE A 164 -1.32 15.93 14.45
C ILE A 164 -2.84 15.88 14.26
N PHE A 165 -3.27 15.34 13.14
CA PHE A 165 -4.67 15.19 12.78
C PHE A 165 -4.95 13.71 12.50
N GLY A 166 -6.24 13.35 12.54
CA GLY A 166 -6.67 12.09 11.94
C GLY A 166 -6.58 12.12 10.40
N PHE A 167 -7.31 11.23 9.76
CA PHE A 167 -7.39 11.18 8.30
C PHE A 167 -7.95 12.49 7.74
N LYS A 168 -7.22 13.14 6.82
CA LYS A 168 -7.65 14.31 6.06
C LYS A 168 -8.35 13.89 4.78
N ASN A 169 -9.65 14.11 4.71
CA ASN A 169 -10.45 13.81 3.53
C ASN A 169 -9.98 14.62 2.31
N GLY A 170 -9.89 13.99 1.14
CA GLY A 170 -9.49 14.66 -0.09
C GLY A 170 -8.02 15.06 -0.17
N VAL A 171 -7.16 14.50 0.68
CA VAL A 171 -5.70 14.68 0.66
C VAL A 171 -5.03 13.33 0.34
N GLU A 172 -4.02 13.34 -0.53
CA GLU A 172 -3.27 12.14 -0.91
C GLU A 172 -2.44 11.61 0.28
N THR A 173 -2.32 10.28 0.41
CA THR A 173 -1.37 9.70 1.37
C THR A 173 0.06 10.02 0.93
N THR A 174 0.79 10.74 1.77
CA THR A 174 2.17 11.16 1.49
C THR A 174 3.09 10.70 2.62
N GLY A 175 4.30 10.25 2.25
CA GLY A 175 5.36 9.97 3.20
C GLY A 175 5.95 11.24 3.80
N ILE A 176 6.91 11.09 4.72
CA ILE A 176 7.58 12.22 5.39
C ILE A 176 8.32 13.10 4.37
N GLN A 177 7.79 14.30 4.14
CA GLN A 177 8.41 15.38 3.39
C GLN A 177 9.05 16.37 4.35
N ILE A 178 10.29 16.78 4.04
CA ILE A 178 11.00 17.82 4.78
C ILE A 178 11.39 18.88 3.76
N ALA A 179 10.88 20.10 3.94
CA ALA A 179 11.11 21.21 3.04
C ALA A 179 11.43 22.47 3.83
N VAL A 180 12.00 23.47 3.16
CA VAL A 180 12.19 24.81 3.73
C VAL A 180 11.24 25.75 3.01
N ASP A 181 10.43 26.47 3.77
CA ASP A 181 9.57 27.52 3.25
C ASP A 181 10.42 28.71 2.80
N SER A 182 10.34 29.06 1.52
CA SER A 182 11.12 30.15 0.93
C SER A 182 10.74 31.54 1.47
N THR A 183 9.52 31.70 2.00
CA THR A 183 9.00 32.97 2.51
C THR A 183 9.31 33.14 4.00
N THR A 184 9.04 32.11 4.80
CA THR A 184 9.22 32.18 6.27
C THR A 184 10.59 31.68 6.74
N ALA A 185 11.37 31.06 5.85
CA ALA A 185 12.63 30.37 6.13
C ALA A 185 12.55 29.20 7.14
N LEU A 186 11.33 28.87 7.59
CA LEU A 186 11.05 27.76 8.52
C LEU A 186 11.20 26.42 7.80
N GLN A 187 11.72 25.43 8.52
CA GLN A 187 11.70 24.04 8.07
C GLN A 187 10.31 23.46 8.33
N LYS A 188 9.63 23.02 7.28
CA LYS A 188 8.35 22.32 7.34
C LYS A 188 8.58 20.82 7.23
N THR A 189 7.90 20.06 8.06
CA THR A 189 7.84 18.59 7.97
C THR A 189 6.39 18.16 7.93
N THR A 190 6.03 17.41 6.90
CA THR A 190 4.65 16.95 6.70
C THR A 190 4.59 15.49 6.31
N PHE A 191 3.51 14.83 6.70
CA PHE A 191 3.04 13.61 6.07
C PHE A 191 1.51 13.56 6.22
N TYR A 192 0.82 12.94 5.28
CA TYR A 192 -0.65 12.89 5.30
C TYR A 192 -1.15 11.46 5.16
N ASN A 193 -2.23 11.16 5.88
CA ASN A 193 -2.99 9.92 5.77
C ASN A 193 -2.14 8.64 5.84
N MET A 194 -1.13 8.61 6.71
CA MET A 194 -0.32 7.41 6.97
C MET A 194 -0.96 6.57 8.09
N ASP A 195 -0.79 5.26 8.06
CA ASP A 195 -1.04 4.45 9.25
C ASP A 195 0.07 4.66 10.30
N ILE A 196 -0.23 4.44 11.58
CA ILE A 196 0.70 4.76 12.68
C ILE A 196 1.99 3.95 12.56
N LEU A 197 1.92 2.64 12.27
CA LEU A 197 3.10 1.82 12.01
C LEU A 197 3.93 2.38 10.85
N GLY A 198 3.28 2.78 9.77
CA GLY A 198 3.88 3.44 8.61
C GLY A 198 4.61 4.74 8.97
N ALA A 199 4.01 5.59 9.81
CA ALA A 199 4.64 6.84 10.25
C ALA A 199 5.93 6.58 11.06
N TYR A 200 5.89 5.63 12.00
CA TYR A 200 7.08 5.24 12.78
C TYR A 200 8.17 4.63 11.91
N THR A 201 7.82 3.68 11.03
CA THR A 201 8.80 3.00 10.18
C THR A 201 9.40 3.93 9.14
N ALA A 202 8.61 4.87 8.60
CA ALA A 202 9.12 5.92 7.71
C ALA A 202 10.12 6.83 8.45
N ALA A 203 9.83 7.25 9.68
CA ALA A 203 10.76 8.04 10.49
C ALA A 203 12.04 7.26 10.81
N TRP A 204 11.92 6.00 11.25
CA TRP A 204 13.08 5.14 11.51
C TRP A 204 13.96 4.92 10.28
N SER A 205 13.37 4.80 9.09
CA SER A 205 14.14 4.61 7.84
C SER A 205 15.03 5.82 7.47
N LYS A 206 14.68 7.02 7.95
CA LYS A 206 15.52 8.23 7.83
C LYS A 206 16.68 8.27 8.83
N ILE A 207 16.61 7.48 9.91
CA ILE A 207 17.69 7.36 10.92
C ILE A 207 18.66 6.25 10.54
N LYS A 208 18.12 5.07 10.23
CA LYS A 208 18.89 3.87 9.84
C LYS A 208 18.20 3.26 8.62
N LYS A 209 18.94 3.18 7.51
CA LYS A 209 18.43 2.52 6.30
C LYS A 209 18.11 1.05 6.61
N PRO A 210 16.92 0.55 6.25
CA PRO A 210 16.56 -0.85 6.45
C PRO A 210 17.54 -1.77 5.71
N THR A 211 18.02 -2.81 6.39
CA THR A 211 18.87 -3.86 5.80
C THR A 211 18.11 -5.16 5.55
N PHE A 212 16.83 -5.20 5.94
CA PHE A 212 15.93 -6.35 5.81
C PHE A 212 14.50 -5.86 5.59
N LEU A 213 13.61 -6.77 5.15
CA LEU A 213 12.19 -6.50 5.09
C LEU A 213 11.58 -6.58 6.51
N LEU A 214 10.83 -5.55 6.92
CA LEU A 214 10.17 -5.54 8.23
C LEU A 214 8.92 -6.45 8.21
N LYS A 215 9.14 -7.74 8.43
CA LYS A 215 8.05 -8.73 8.55
C LYS A 215 7.29 -8.59 9.87
N GLU A 216 6.09 -9.18 9.93
CA GLU A 216 5.25 -9.15 11.15
C GLU A 216 5.96 -9.78 12.36
N GLU A 217 6.79 -10.81 12.16
CA GLU A 217 7.57 -11.46 13.20
C GLU A 217 8.63 -10.53 13.81
N ARG A 218 9.03 -9.48 13.09
CA ARG A 218 9.96 -8.45 13.55
C ARG A 218 9.26 -7.28 14.25
N LEU A 219 7.93 -7.34 14.41
CA LEU A 219 7.16 -6.39 15.20
C LEU A 219 6.83 -7.02 16.56
N LEU A 220 7.20 -6.36 17.64
CA LEU A 220 6.85 -6.77 18.99
C LEU A 220 5.81 -5.82 19.58
N TRP A 221 4.58 -6.29 19.69
CA TRP A 221 3.46 -5.53 20.23
C TRP A 221 3.34 -5.73 21.75
N LYS A 222 3.61 -4.67 22.51
CA LYS A 222 3.32 -4.54 23.95
C LYS A 222 2.20 -3.50 24.15
N VAL A 223 1.09 -3.71 23.46
CA VAL A 223 -0.05 -2.80 23.41
C VAL A 223 -1.34 -3.59 23.65
N ARG A 224 -2.41 -2.91 24.10
CA ARG A 224 -3.70 -3.58 24.34
C ARG A 224 -4.38 -4.05 23.06
N ASP A 225 -4.26 -3.28 21.98
CA ASP A 225 -4.92 -3.53 20.71
C ASP A 225 -4.04 -3.11 19.53
N GLN A 226 -3.41 -4.09 18.89
CA GLN A 226 -2.54 -3.88 17.73
C GLN A 226 -3.30 -3.36 16.49
N SER A 227 -4.62 -3.60 16.41
CA SER A 227 -5.43 -3.23 15.25
C SER A 227 -5.59 -1.71 15.07
N LYS A 228 -5.17 -0.92 16.06
CA LYS A 228 -5.11 0.55 15.98
C LYS A 228 -3.88 1.05 15.23
N TYR A 229 -2.80 0.27 15.24
CA TYR A 229 -1.50 0.70 14.73
C TYR A 229 -1.18 0.08 13.37
N GLN A 230 -1.73 -1.11 13.09
CA GLN A 230 -1.54 -1.84 11.84
C GLN A 230 -2.88 -2.38 11.32
N TYR A 231 -3.08 -2.29 10.01
CA TYR A 231 -4.26 -2.86 9.36
C TYR A 231 -4.32 -4.38 9.57
N PRO A 232 -5.39 -4.91 10.20
CA PRO A 232 -5.57 -6.35 10.31
C PRO A 232 -5.96 -6.91 8.94
N LYS A 233 -5.10 -7.74 8.34
CA LYS A 233 -5.34 -8.33 7.02
C LYS A 233 -6.72 -9.01 6.98
N GLY A 234 -7.47 -8.77 5.91
CA GLY A 234 -8.82 -9.30 5.71
C GLY A 234 -9.96 -8.50 6.39
N SER A 235 -9.68 -7.44 7.16
CA SER A 235 -10.70 -6.76 7.98
C SER A 235 -11.37 -5.56 7.31
N GLY A 236 -12.26 -5.80 6.35
CA GLY A 236 -13.24 -4.80 5.88
C GLY A 236 -12.72 -3.69 4.96
N GLY A 237 -11.45 -3.78 4.51
CA GLY A 237 -10.80 -2.91 3.53
C GLY A 237 -9.77 -1.97 4.16
N LYS A 238 -8.57 -1.92 3.58
CA LYS A 238 -7.45 -1.12 4.12
C LYS A 238 -7.79 0.37 4.16
N ASN A 239 -8.44 0.89 3.11
CA ASN A 239 -8.76 2.32 3.03
C ASN A 239 -9.84 2.71 4.03
N VAL A 240 -10.83 1.83 4.27
CA VAL A 240 -11.88 2.04 5.28
C VAL A 240 -11.28 2.07 6.68
N TRP A 241 -10.33 1.17 6.96
CA TRP A 241 -9.60 1.16 8.23
C TRP A 241 -8.73 2.43 8.38
N LEU A 242 -8.06 2.86 7.30
CA LEU A 242 -7.20 4.05 7.30
C LEU A 242 -7.98 5.34 7.54
N LEU A 243 -9.26 5.44 7.16
CA LEU A 243 -10.08 6.60 7.55
C LEU A 243 -10.19 6.79 9.06
N LYS A 244 -10.23 5.68 9.80
CA LYS A 244 -10.44 5.67 11.24
C LYS A 244 -9.13 5.77 12.01
N ASN A 245 -8.05 5.22 11.46
CA ASN A 245 -6.76 5.05 12.15
C ASN A 245 -5.60 5.82 11.49
N GLY A 246 -5.84 6.43 10.33
CA GLY A 246 -4.86 7.21 9.60
C GLY A 246 -4.58 8.53 10.29
N VAL A 247 -3.33 8.97 10.19
CA VAL A 247 -2.82 10.14 10.86
C VAL A 247 -2.08 11.04 9.87
N SER A 248 -2.23 12.34 10.10
CA SER A 248 -1.57 13.39 9.35
C SER A 248 -0.79 14.27 10.30
N TYR A 249 0.35 14.78 9.85
CA TYR A 249 1.29 15.51 10.67
C TYR A 249 1.80 16.73 9.94
N GLU A 250 1.84 17.85 10.65
CA GLU A 250 2.41 19.09 10.18
C GLU A 250 3.26 19.69 11.29
N ARG A 251 4.52 19.96 10.96
CA ARG A 251 5.44 20.64 11.86
C ARG A 251 6.16 21.76 11.16
N CYS A 252 6.35 22.86 11.89
CA CYS A 252 7.18 23.98 11.50
C CYS A 252 8.25 24.19 12.58
N ASP A 253 9.50 24.25 12.17
CA ASP A 253 10.66 24.51 13.03
C ASP A 253 11.42 25.73 12.53
N ARG A 254 11.78 26.63 13.45
CA ARG A 254 12.74 27.71 13.15
C ARG A 254 14.17 27.20 12.98
N VAL A 255 14.53 26.13 13.69
CA VAL A 255 15.86 25.51 13.60
C VAL A 255 15.84 24.49 12.47
N ARG A 256 16.74 24.67 11.50
CA ARG A 256 16.97 23.69 10.43
C ARG A 256 17.76 22.51 10.98
N ARG A 257 17.33 21.30 10.62
CA ARG A 257 17.92 20.04 11.09
C ARG A 257 18.19 19.12 9.91
N SER A 258 19.15 18.22 10.04
CA SER A 258 19.31 17.13 9.08
C SER A 258 18.08 16.20 9.11
N GLU A 259 17.87 15.40 8.05
CA GLU A 259 16.78 14.43 8.02
C GLU A 259 16.81 13.46 9.21
N LEU A 260 18.00 13.00 9.61
CA LEU A 260 18.19 12.10 10.76
C LEU A 260 17.76 12.77 12.06
N GLN A 261 18.20 14.01 12.29
CA GLN A 261 17.83 14.76 13.50
C GLN A 261 16.33 15.06 13.52
N GLN A 262 15.76 15.45 12.37
CA GLN A 262 14.34 15.73 12.27
C GLN A 262 13.50 14.46 12.46
N ALA A 263 13.94 13.31 11.96
CA ALA A 263 13.29 12.04 12.20
C ALA A 263 13.23 11.67 13.68
N GLY A 264 14.30 11.96 14.45
CA GLY A 264 14.29 11.81 15.91
C GLY A 264 13.23 12.70 16.59
N ILE A 265 13.04 13.93 16.10
CA ILE A 265 11.97 14.82 16.59
C ILE A 265 10.59 14.28 16.25
N ILE A 266 10.38 13.78 15.03
CA ILE A 266 9.11 13.16 14.61
C ILE A 266 8.79 11.98 15.52
N LEU A 267 9.76 11.09 15.79
CA LEU A 267 9.56 9.95 16.69
C LEU A 267 9.14 10.39 18.10
N ASN A 268 9.76 11.46 18.63
CA ASN A 268 9.37 12.01 19.94
C ASN A 268 7.96 12.59 19.93
N ASP A 269 7.59 13.32 18.88
CA ASP A 269 6.24 13.85 18.72
C ASP A 269 5.21 12.69 18.65
N LEU A 270 5.44 11.68 17.81
CA LEU A 270 4.56 10.51 17.69
C LEU A 270 4.45 9.75 19.03
N ASN A 271 5.56 9.53 19.72
CA ASN A 271 5.57 8.88 21.04
C ASN A 271 4.72 9.67 22.04
N GLY A 272 4.89 11.01 22.06
CA GLY A 272 4.15 11.90 22.95
C GLY A 272 2.66 11.96 22.66
N PHE A 273 2.26 12.09 21.39
CA PHE A 273 0.84 12.19 20.99
C PHE A 273 0.09 10.86 21.14
N PHE A 274 0.74 9.72 20.89
CA PHE A 274 0.09 8.42 20.97
C PHE A 274 0.28 7.69 22.30
N GLY A 275 1.01 8.27 23.25
CA GLY A 275 1.33 7.60 24.51
C GLY A 275 2.11 6.30 24.29
N LEU A 276 3.02 6.33 23.32
CA LEU A 276 3.80 5.17 22.90
C LEU A 276 5.27 5.37 23.22
N LYS A 277 5.97 4.24 23.35
CA LYS A 277 7.42 4.16 23.30
C LYS A 277 7.78 3.15 22.21
N VAL A 278 8.19 3.66 21.05
CA VAL A 278 8.59 2.82 19.91
C VAL A 278 10.11 2.82 19.75
N TYR A 279 10.73 1.64 19.78
CA TYR A 279 12.18 1.49 19.79
C TYR A 279 12.65 0.14 19.21
N TRP A 280 13.88 0.09 18.72
CA TRP A 280 14.52 -1.15 18.29
C TRP A 280 15.09 -1.92 19.49
N ASP A 281 14.89 -3.23 19.51
CA ASP A 281 15.41 -4.17 20.50
C ASP A 281 15.82 -5.48 19.80
N THR A 282 16.27 -6.47 20.57
CA THR A 282 16.58 -7.81 20.05
C THR A 282 15.71 -8.88 20.71
N LYS A 283 15.29 -9.87 19.92
CA LYS A 283 14.52 -11.02 20.42
C LYS A 283 15.05 -12.31 19.81
N GLU A 284 15.24 -13.33 20.64
CA GLU A 284 15.61 -14.66 20.17
C GLU A 284 14.43 -15.34 19.49
N MET A 285 14.57 -15.73 18.21
CA MET A 285 13.53 -16.40 17.45
C MET A 285 14.10 -17.31 16.34
N PRO A 286 13.31 -18.27 15.83
CA PRO A 286 13.65 -19.02 14.63
C PRO A 286 13.88 -18.10 13.43
N CYS A 287 14.91 -18.36 12.65
CA CYS A 287 15.33 -17.59 11.49
C CYS A 287 16.02 -18.49 10.46
N LEU A 288 16.10 -18.03 9.22
CA LEU A 288 17.01 -18.62 8.23
C LEU A 288 18.30 -17.83 8.20
N VAL A 289 19.43 -18.53 8.32
CA VAL A 289 20.75 -17.90 8.27
C VAL A 289 21.44 -18.25 6.95
N ILE A 290 21.79 -17.23 6.18
CA ILE A 290 22.67 -17.39 5.01
C ILE A 290 24.09 -17.58 5.51
N ARG A 291 24.73 -18.68 5.11
CA ARG A 291 26.13 -18.99 5.43
C ARG A 291 26.90 -19.52 4.24
N LYS A 292 28.23 -19.43 4.33
CA LYS A 292 29.13 -20.17 3.45
C LYS A 292 29.13 -21.65 3.84
N ILE A 293 29.11 -22.52 2.84
CA ILE A 293 29.32 -23.96 3.03
C ILE A 293 30.79 -24.15 3.47
N LYS A 294 31.02 -24.88 4.58
CA LYS A 294 32.37 -25.22 5.02
C LYS A 294 33.03 -26.11 3.95
N GLU A 295 34.21 -25.72 3.48
CA GLU A 295 34.89 -26.31 2.32
C GLU A 295 35.00 -27.84 2.41
N GLY A 296 34.36 -28.52 1.46
CA GLY A 296 34.83 -29.80 0.93
C GLY A 296 35.34 -29.52 -0.48
N LYS A 297 36.64 -29.76 -0.73
CA LYS A 297 37.37 -29.54 -2.01
C LYS A 297 36.47 -29.64 -3.24
N ASN A 298 35.94 -28.51 -3.71
CA ASN A 298 35.49 -28.33 -5.07
C ASN A 298 35.46 -26.82 -5.35
N THR A 299 36.36 -26.42 -6.23
CA THR A 299 36.60 -25.04 -6.67
C THR A 299 35.29 -24.45 -7.21
N ILE A 300 34.67 -23.54 -6.44
CA ILE A 300 33.49 -22.81 -6.88
C ILE A 300 33.95 -21.85 -7.97
N LYS A 301 33.64 -22.14 -9.23
CA LYS A 301 33.79 -21.18 -10.33
C LYS A 301 32.85 -20.00 -10.02
N GLN A 302 33.41 -18.82 -9.78
CA GLN A 302 32.66 -17.57 -9.84
C GLN A 302 32.02 -17.50 -11.23
N LEU A 303 30.75 -17.84 -11.31
CA LEU A 303 29.95 -17.63 -12.51
C LEU A 303 29.63 -16.15 -12.55
N GLU A 304 30.26 -15.41 -13.45
CA GLU A 304 29.78 -14.10 -13.87
C GLU A 304 28.43 -14.29 -14.54
N SER A 305 27.34 -14.27 -13.77
CA SER A 305 26.00 -14.22 -14.35
C SER A 305 25.71 -12.80 -14.79
N VAL A 306 25.34 -12.62 -16.06
CA VAL A 306 24.71 -11.38 -16.53
C VAL A 306 23.24 -11.42 -16.07
N GLY A 307 22.85 -10.48 -15.21
CA GLY A 307 21.54 -10.45 -14.54
C GLY A 307 21.43 -11.40 -13.32
N GLY A 308 20.56 -11.05 -12.37
CA GLY A 308 20.38 -11.77 -11.09
C GLY A 308 20.26 -10.85 -9.89
N LEU A 309 20.30 -11.41 -8.68
CA LEU A 309 20.28 -10.68 -7.41
C LEU A 309 21.69 -10.18 -7.08
N GLU A 310 21.81 -8.88 -6.79
CA GLU A 310 23.08 -8.22 -6.45
C GLU A 310 23.47 -8.45 -4.98
N GLY A 311 23.92 -9.67 -4.66
CA GLY A 311 24.45 -10.00 -3.34
C GLY A 311 23.50 -10.76 -2.41
N THR A 312 24.07 -11.23 -1.30
CA THR A 312 23.36 -12.02 -0.29
C THR A 312 22.33 -11.22 0.49
N GLY A 313 22.49 -9.90 0.59
CA GLY A 313 21.48 -9.00 1.18
C GLY A 313 20.21 -8.93 0.33
N VAL A 314 20.34 -8.88 -0.99
CA VAL A 314 19.20 -8.92 -1.91
C VAL A 314 18.54 -10.30 -1.89
N LEU A 315 19.33 -11.38 -1.79
CA LEU A 315 18.80 -12.72 -1.56
C LEU A 315 17.97 -12.79 -0.27
N ALA A 316 18.49 -12.28 0.85
CA ALA A 316 17.77 -12.25 2.11
C ALA A 316 16.43 -11.52 1.98
N PHE A 317 16.43 -10.35 1.33
CA PHE A 317 15.22 -9.59 1.05
C PHE A 317 14.22 -10.38 0.20
N MET A 318 14.68 -11.02 -0.88
CA MET A 318 13.82 -11.80 -1.78
C MET A 318 13.20 -13.02 -1.09
N VAL A 319 13.95 -13.71 -0.24
CA VAL A 319 13.45 -14.85 0.54
C VAL A 319 12.44 -14.37 1.60
N ASP A 320 12.73 -13.26 2.30
CA ASP A 320 11.77 -12.64 3.22
C ASP A 320 10.46 -12.22 2.51
N TYR A 321 10.57 -11.71 1.27
CA TYR A 321 9.44 -11.22 0.47
C TYR A 321 8.48 -12.32 0.03
N GLN A 322 8.94 -13.57 -0.14
CA GLN A 322 8.05 -14.70 -0.47
C GLN A 322 7.03 -14.97 0.64
N GLY A 323 7.34 -14.62 1.89
CA GLY A 323 6.43 -14.73 3.02
C GLY A 323 6.48 -16.08 3.75
N ASP A 324 6.76 -17.19 3.05
CA ASP A 324 6.66 -18.56 3.59
C ASP A 324 7.80 -18.97 4.56
N PHE A 325 8.89 -18.20 4.61
CA PHE A 325 10.07 -18.51 5.42
C PHE A 325 10.14 -17.67 6.70
N PRO A 326 10.76 -18.15 7.79
CA PRO A 326 11.05 -17.28 8.93
C PRO A 326 12.04 -16.17 8.54
N PRO A 327 12.18 -15.09 9.35
CA PRO A 327 13.05 -13.97 9.01
C PRO A 327 14.47 -14.39 8.63
N VAL A 328 15.01 -13.79 7.57
CA VAL A 328 16.35 -14.13 7.08
C VAL A 328 17.43 -13.25 7.71
N VAL A 329 18.57 -13.85 8.03
CA VAL A 329 19.79 -13.20 8.51
C VAL A 329 20.92 -13.48 7.54
N ASP A 330 21.51 -12.42 6.98
CA ASP A 330 22.69 -12.52 6.14
C ASP A 330 23.98 -12.41 6.98
N GLU A 331 24.61 -13.55 7.29
CA GLU A 331 25.93 -13.60 7.95
C GLU A 331 27.10 -13.58 6.95
N VAL A 332 26.83 -13.59 5.63
CA VAL A 332 27.86 -13.66 4.59
C VAL A 332 28.24 -12.28 4.07
N ASN A 333 27.25 -11.40 3.89
CA ASN A 333 27.41 -10.02 3.42
C ASN A 333 28.32 -9.90 2.18
N SER A 334 27.96 -10.64 1.13
CA SER A 334 28.71 -10.73 -0.11
C SER A 334 27.97 -10.08 -1.27
N LYS A 335 28.72 -9.49 -2.21
CA LYS A 335 28.20 -8.86 -3.44
C LYS A 335 28.15 -9.80 -4.64
N ILE A 336 28.24 -11.12 -4.42
CA ILE A 336 28.14 -12.09 -5.52
C ILE A 336 26.80 -11.97 -6.24
N ASN A 337 26.78 -12.15 -7.55
CA ASN A 337 25.54 -12.21 -8.30
C ASN A 337 24.92 -13.61 -8.16
N ILE A 338 23.66 -13.68 -7.75
CA ILE A 338 22.95 -14.93 -7.45
C ILE A 338 21.71 -15.05 -8.34
N ARG A 339 21.52 -16.19 -8.99
CA ARG A 339 20.33 -16.46 -9.79
C ARG A 339 19.53 -17.61 -9.20
N ILE A 340 18.39 -17.27 -8.60
CA ILE A 340 17.42 -18.23 -8.07
C ILE A 340 16.16 -18.18 -8.92
N LYS A 341 15.64 -19.36 -9.29
CA LYS A 341 14.39 -19.49 -10.07
C LYS A 341 13.25 -20.04 -9.22
N ASP A 342 13.56 -20.95 -8.31
CA ASP A 342 12.56 -21.64 -7.50
C ASP A 342 12.75 -21.27 -6.02
N TYR A 343 11.72 -20.67 -5.43
CA TYR A 343 11.65 -20.30 -4.01
C TYR A 343 10.63 -21.15 -3.24
N SER A 344 10.11 -22.23 -3.83
CA SER A 344 8.96 -22.97 -3.27
C SER A 344 9.24 -23.67 -1.95
N ASN A 345 10.49 -24.06 -1.66
CA ASN A 345 10.88 -24.61 -0.37
C ASN A 345 12.39 -24.47 -0.13
N LEU A 346 12.81 -24.72 1.12
CA LEU A 346 14.20 -24.57 1.56
C LEU A 346 15.17 -25.54 0.86
N GLU A 347 14.73 -26.76 0.57
CA GLU A 347 15.56 -27.79 -0.10
C GLU A 347 15.96 -27.32 -1.51
N LYS A 348 14.99 -26.94 -2.33
CA LYS A 348 15.23 -26.43 -3.69
C LYS A 348 15.99 -25.12 -3.72
N LEU A 349 15.80 -24.26 -2.71
CA LEU A 349 16.61 -23.05 -2.54
C LEU A 349 18.07 -23.44 -2.32
N ASN A 350 18.33 -24.35 -1.39
CA ASN A 350 19.68 -24.81 -1.08
C ASN A 350 20.35 -25.55 -2.24
N GLU A 351 19.63 -26.37 -3.01
CA GLU A 351 20.14 -27.01 -4.23
C GLU A 351 20.71 -25.99 -5.24
N GLN A 352 20.08 -24.82 -5.34
CA GLN A 352 20.55 -23.73 -6.20
C GLN A 352 21.72 -22.95 -5.56
N LEU A 353 21.67 -22.71 -4.25
CA LEU A 353 22.67 -21.92 -3.51
C LEU A 353 24.02 -22.61 -3.37
N ILE A 354 24.07 -23.95 -3.40
CA ILE A 354 25.31 -24.73 -3.36
C ILE A 354 26.29 -24.31 -4.46
N LYS A 355 25.78 -23.94 -5.65
CA LYS A 355 26.59 -23.47 -6.80
C LYS A 355 27.36 -22.18 -6.51
N TYR A 356 26.89 -21.41 -5.51
CA TYR A 356 27.48 -20.17 -5.05
C TYR A 356 28.26 -20.34 -3.74
N GLY A 357 28.41 -21.58 -3.25
CA GLY A 357 29.03 -21.86 -1.95
C GLY A 357 28.20 -21.39 -0.76
N LEU A 358 26.90 -21.19 -0.96
CA LEU A 358 25.98 -20.69 0.05
C LEU A 358 25.01 -21.77 0.49
N THR A 359 24.52 -21.65 1.71
CA THR A 359 23.42 -22.44 2.24
C THR A 359 22.57 -21.59 3.19
N LEU A 360 21.28 -21.87 3.24
CA LEU A 360 20.31 -21.35 4.21
C LEU A 360 20.05 -22.45 5.25
N VAL A 361 20.22 -22.10 6.53
CA VAL A 361 20.02 -23.04 7.64
C VAL A 361 19.02 -22.47 8.63
N GLU A 362 18.08 -23.29 9.09
CA GLU A 362 17.16 -22.95 10.18
C GLU A 362 17.90 -22.94 11.51
N GLU A 363 17.95 -21.78 12.18
CA GLU A 363 18.55 -21.64 13.50
C GLU A 363 17.79 -20.63 14.36
N ARG A 364 18.16 -20.53 15.63
CA ARG A 364 17.71 -19.45 16.52
C ARG A 364 18.78 -18.38 16.61
N ARG A 365 18.40 -17.12 16.41
CA ARG A 365 19.29 -15.96 16.55
C ARG A 365 18.60 -14.84 17.28
N LEU A 366 19.39 -13.94 17.86
CA LEU A 366 18.92 -12.63 18.28
C LEU A 366 18.64 -11.80 17.04
N ILE A 367 17.36 -11.52 16.80
CA ILE A 367 16.87 -10.75 15.66
C ILE A 367 16.48 -9.36 16.12
N GLU A 368 16.87 -8.33 15.35
CA GLU A 368 16.42 -6.95 15.55
C GLU A 368 14.91 -6.85 15.29
N VAL A 369 14.19 -6.38 16.31
CA VAL A 369 12.72 -6.21 16.31
C VAL A 369 12.35 -4.78 16.68
N LEU A 370 11.29 -4.27 16.04
CA LEU A 370 10.71 -2.97 16.38
C LEU A 370 9.61 -3.19 17.44
N VAL A 371 9.83 -2.64 18.63
CA VAL A 371 8.92 -2.76 19.76
C VAL A 371 7.97 -1.58 19.79
N PHE A 372 6.67 -1.85 19.87
CA PHE A 372 5.64 -0.86 20.17
C PHE A 372 5.14 -1.10 21.58
N GLU A 373 5.39 -0.15 22.48
CA GLU A 373 5.01 -0.25 23.89
C GLU A 373 4.08 0.90 24.29
N GLU A 374 2.88 0.58 24.79
CA GLU A 374 1.98 1.57 25.36
C GLU A 374 2.48 2.02 26.74
N LEU A 375 2.54 3.34 26.95
CA LEU A 375 2.80 3.90 28.26
C LEU A 375 1.62 3.58 29.19
N LYS A 376 1.93 3.15 30.41
CA LYS A 376 0.94 2.72 31.42
C LYS A 376 0.24 3.89 32.08
#